data_AF-A0A212CF57-F1
#
_entry.id   AF-A0A212CF57-F1
#
_cell.length_a   1.000
_cell.length_b   1.000
_cell.length_c   1.000
_cell.angle_alpha   90.00
_cell.angle_beta   90.00
_cell.angle_gamma   90.00
#
_symmetry.space_group_name_H-M   'P 1'
#
loop_
_entity.id
_entity.type
_entity.pdbx_description
1 polymer ?
#
loop_
_entity_poly.entity_id
_entity_poly.type
_entity_poly.pdbx_seq_one_letter_code
_entity_poly.pdbx_strand_id
1 'polypeptide(L)'
;MAEDTASAAQSPRGRADGEDAGSSGGQVADTVTDDQEQFECEELLECQVQPGVPEEEDPGLVAEAEAVAAGWMLDFLCVSLCRAFRDGRSDDFHRTRDSAEAIIHGLSSLTAYQLRTIYVCQFLTRIAAGKTLDAQFESDERITPLESALMIWASIEKEHDKLHEEIENLIKIQAIAVCMENGNFKEAEEVFERVFGDPNSYTLKRGNEQDFKKKEERVETLQSQ
;
A
#
# COMPACT_ATOMS: atom_id res chain seq x y z
N MET A 1 -15.42 -45.87 37.37
CA MET A 1 -14.82 -45.93 36.03
C MET A 1 -14.68 -44.48 35.57
N ALA A 2 -13.76 -43.66 36.12
CA ALA A 2 -12.31 -43.56 35.82
C ALA A 2 -12.07 -43.41 34.31
N GLU A 3 -11.44 -42.38 33.74
CA GLU A 3 -10.68 -41.23 34.25
C GLU A 3 -10.61 -40.14 33.16
N ASP A 4 -10.61 -38.87 33.58
CA ASP A 4 -10.10 -37.70 32.84
C ASP A 4 -8.56 -37.77 32.77
N THR A 5 -7.93 -37.21 31.73
CA THR A 5 -6.52 -36.82 31.84
C THR A 5 -6.19 -35.59 30.99
N ALA A 6 -6.08 -34.47 31.69
CA ALA A 6 -5.29 -33.31 31.29
C ALA A 6 -3.79 -33.63 31.40
N SER A 7 -2.95 -33.05 30.53
CA SER A 7 -1.51 -33.00 30.76
C SER A 7 -1.01 -31.58 30.53
N ALA A 8 -0.54 -30.99 31.62
CA ALA A 8 0.18 -29.73 31.66
C ALA A 8 1.67 -30.00 31.88
N ALA A 9 2.47 -29.07 31.33
CA ALA A 9 3.68 -28.50 31.94
C ALA A 9 5.04 -29.22 31.81
N GLN A 10 5.99 -28.45 31.26
CA GLN A 10 7.26 -27.98 31.86
C GLN A 10 8.61 -28.31 31.17
N SER A 11 9.39 -27.23 31.08
CA SER A 11 10.78 -27.00 30.65
C SER A 11 11.71 -27.03 31.91
N PRO A 12 12.98 -26.55 31.91
CA PRO A 12 14.21 -26.87 31.17
C PRO A 12 15.37 -27.32 32.12
N ARG A 13 16.53 -27.75 31.59
CA ARG A 13 17.92 -27.37 32.01
C ARG A 13 18.97 -28.42 31.61
N GLY A 14 20.14 -27.94 31.17
CA GLY A 14 21.39 -28.70 31.15
C GLY A 14 22.58 -27.81 30.75
N ARG A 15 23.38 -27.38 31.74
CA ARG A 15 24.68 -26.72 31.57
C ARG A 15 25.80 -27.77 31.39
N ALA A 16 26.89 -27.40 30.73
CA ALA A 16 28.23 -27.91 31.04
C ALA A 16 29.31 -26.89 30.59
N ASP A 17 30.21 -26.59 31.54
CA ASP A 17 31.37 -25.69 31.48
C ASP A 17 32.69 -26.47 31.26
N GLY A 18 33.76 -25.75 30.85
CA GLY A 18 35.18 -26.05 31.11
C GLY A 18 35.96 -26.72 29.97
N GLU A 19 37.25 -26.45 29.71
CA GLU A 19 38.30 -25.62 30.31
C GLU A 19 39.51 -25.56 29.34
N ASP A 20 40.39 -24.56 29.53
CA ASP A 20 41.57 -24.18 28.74
C ASP A 20 42.87 -24.85 29.24
N ALA A 21 43.86 -25.06 28.34
CA ALA A 21 45.25 -25.33 28.68
C ALA A 21 46.22 -25.01 27.51
N GLY A 22 47.04 -23.97 27.68
CA GLY A 22 48.30 -23.75 26.93
C GLY A 22 49.39 -24.78 27.32
N SER A 23 50.62 -24.84 26.80
CA SER A 23 51.49 -23.88 26.08
C SER A 23 52.74 -24.63 25.54
N SER A 24 53.61 -23.91 24.83
CA SER A 24 54.97 -24.21 24.31
C SER A 24 55.04 -24.99 22.97
N GLY A 25 55.83 -24.61 21.97
CA GLY A 25 56.88 -23.61 21.84
C GLY A 25 57.94 -24.18 20.88
N GLY A 26 58.04 -23.65 19.67
CA GLY A 26 59.02 -24.07 18.66
C GLY A 26 58.98 -23.13 17.47
N GLN A 27 60.07 -22.41 17.25
CA GLN A 27 60.19 -21.23 16.39
C GLN A 27 60.99 -21.58 15.11
N VAL A 28 60.70 -20.83 14.04
CA VAL A 28 61.51 -20.57 12.83
C VAL A 28 61.49 -21.60 11.68
N ALA A 29 60.88 -21.22 10.54
CA ALA A 29 61.59 -20.87 9.30
C ALA A 29 60.61 -20.65 8.12
N ASP A 30 60.33 -19.37 7.87
CA ASP A 30 60.32 -18.69 6.57
C ASP A 30 60.28 -19.54 5.29
N THR A 31 59.13 -19.54 4.59
CA THR A 31 59.07 -19.57 3.12
C THR A 31 57.76 -18.92 2.64
N VAL A 32 57.91 -17.71 2.13
CA VAL A 32 57.22 -17.12 0.95
C VAL A 32 56.22 -18.06 0.27
N THR A 33 54.94 -17.68 0.30
CA THR A 33 54.03 -17.49 -0.86
C THR A 33 52.69 -17.03 -0.27
N ASP A 34 52.61 -15.73 -0.01
CA ASP A 34 51.34 -15.00 0.09
C ASP A 34 51.00 -14.61 -1.36
N ASP A 35 49.76 -14.87 -1.81
CA ASP A 35 49.10 -14.30 -2.99
C ASP A 35 48.05 -15.30 -3.55
N GLN A 36 46.87 -15.37 -2.95
CA GLN A 36 45.61 -15.50 -3.70
C GLN A 36 44.44 -15.34 -2.72
N GLU A 37 43.41 -14.60 -3.13
CA GLU A 37 42.11 -14.40 -2.45
C GLU A 37 42.00 -13.16 -1.54
N GLN A 38 42.31 -11.99 -2.09
CA GLN A 38 41.70 -10.73 -1.65
C GLN A 38 41.38 -9.84 -2.85
N PHE A 39 40.14 -9.33 -2.87
CA PHE A 39 39.67 -8.14 -3.61
C PHE A 39 39.47 -8.21 -5.13
N GLU A 40 38.40 -8.90 -5.56
CA GLU A 40 37.63 -8.44 -6.74
C GLU A 40 36.63 -7.35 -6.32
N CYS A 41 37.12 -6.13 -6.09
CA CYS A 41 36.28 -4.92 -5.99
C CYS A 41 37.06 -3.63 -6.33
N GLU A 42 38.26 -3.73 -6.90
CA GLU A 42 39.14 -2.58 -7.14
C GLU A 42 39.45 -2.39 -8.63
N GLU A 43 38.49 -2.72 -9.50
CA GLU A 43 38.58 -2.43 -10.94
C GLU A 43 37.31 -1.70 -11.43
N LEU A 44 36.84 -0.72 -10.66
CA LEU A 44 35.79 0.22 -11.10
C LEU A 44 36.06 1.66 -10.63
N LEU A 45 37.33 1.98 -10.32
CA LEU A 45 37.74 3.31 -9.91
C LEU A 45 39.04 3.79 -10.58
N GLU A 46 39.16 3.59 -11.89
CA GLU A 46 40.01 4.45 -12.72
C GLU A 46 39.13 5.27 -13.67
N CYS A 47 38.40 6.23 -13.12
CA CYS A 47 38.02 7.40 -13.90
C CYS A 47 39.31 8.14 -14.24
N GLN A 48 39.88 7.85 -15.41
CA GLN A 48 40.94 8.67 -15.99
C GLN A 48 40.43 10.10 -16.17
N VAL A 49 40.76 10.98 -15.22
CA VAL A 49 40.59 12.42 -15.36
C VAL A 49 41.66 12.93 -16.33
N GLN A 50 41.36 12.90 -17.63
CA GLN A 50 41.91 13.91 -18.52
C GLN A 50 41.21 15.24 -18.20
N PRO A 51 41.92 16.38 -18.10
CA PRO A 51 41.28 17.69 -18.04
C PRO A 51 40.79 18.06 -19.44
N GLY A 52 39.75 17.34 -19.89
CA GLY A 52 38.95 17.70 -21.04
C GLY A 52 37.99 18.82 -20.65
N VAL A 53 37.68 19.68 -21.62
CA VAL A 53 36.64 20.73 -21.60
C VAL A 53 35.44 20.28 -20.75
N PRO A 54 34.84 21.14 -19.88
CA PRO A 54 33.62 20.75 -19.19
C PRO A 54 32.62 20.30 -20.25
N GLU A 55 32.30 19.01 -20.24
CA GLU A 55 31.25 18.46 -21.09
C GLU A 55 29.99 19.23 -20.68
N GLU A 56 29.53 20.14 -21.54
CA GLU A 56 28.24 20.78 -21.33
C GLU A 56 27.21 19.65 -21.43
N GLU A 57 26.67 19.25 -20.28
CA GLU A 57 25.57 18.29 -20.22
C GLU A 57 24.44 18.81 -21.09
N ASP A 58 24.06 18.06 -22.12
CA ASP A 58 22.95 18.44 -22.99
C ASP A 58 21.68 18.49 -22.12
N PRO A 59 21.12 19.68 -21.87
CA PRO A 59 19.97 19.83 -20.96
C PRO A 59 18.76 19.04 -21.47
N GLY A 60 18.68 18.76 -22.78
CA GLY A 60 17.66 17.90 -23.35
C GLY A 60 17.79 16.44 -22.93
N LEU A 61 19.01 15.88 -22.98
CA LEU A 61 19.28 14.51 -22.56
C LEU A 61 19.10 14.32 -21.06
N VAL A 62 19.48 15.33 -20.26
CA VAL A 62 19.26 15.31 -18.80
C VAL A 62 17.76 15.27 -18.48
N ALA A 63 16.95 16.13 -19.10
CA ALA A 63 15.51 16.16 -18.90
C ALA A 63 14.82 14.86 -19.34
N GLU A 64 15.29 14.23 -20.43
CA GLU A 64 14.79 12.93 -20.88
C GLU A 64 15.12 11.83 -19.86
N ALA A 65 16.36 11.79 -19.36
CA ALA A 65 16.78 10.85 -18.32
C ALA A 65 15.98 11.04 -17.03
N GLU A 66 15.73 12.28 -16.61
CA GLU A 66 14.88 12.61 -15.45
C GLU A 66 13.45 12.09 -15.64
N ALA A 67 12.86 12.26 -16.82
CA ALA A 67 11.51 11.77 -17.11
C ALA A 67 11.44 10.22 -17.05
N VAL A 68 12.46 9.53 -17.58
CA VAL A 68 12.57 8.07 -17.50
C VAL A 68 12.73 7.62 -16.05
N ALA A 69 13.63 8.23 -15.29
CA ALA A 69 13.85 7.93 -13.90
C ALA A 69 12.60 8.17 -13.04
N ALA A 70 11.87 9.26 -13.29
CA ALA A 70 10.61 9.55 -12.61
C ALA A 70 9.54 8.50 -12.90
N GLY A 71 9.48 7.99 -14.13
CA GLY A 71 8.63 6.84 -14.49
C GLY A 71 8.97 5.58 -13.67
N TRP A 72 10.26 5.22 -13.58
CA TRP A 72 10.70 4.08 -12.78
C TRP A 72 10.42 4.26 -11.28
N MET A 73 10.63 5.47 -10.76
CA MET A 73 10.31 5.79 -9.37
C MET A 73 8.80 5.66 -9.10
N LEU A 74 7.94 6.13 -10.00
CA LEU A 74 6.50 5.97 -9.87
C LEU A 74 6.08 4.49 -9.82
N ASP A 75 6.59 3.67 -10.72
CA ASP A 75 6.30 2.22 -10.73
C ASP A 75 6.78 1.54 -9.43
N PHE A 76 8.01 1.84 -9.01
CA PHE A 76 8.58 1.33 -7.77
C PHE A 76 7.73 1.71 -6.54
N LEU A 77 7.31 2.97 -6.47
CA LEU A 77 6.49 3.48 -5.37
C LEU A 77 5.09 2.87 -5.39
N CYS A 78 4.47 2.70 -6.56
CA CYS A 78 3.18 2.01 -6.70
C CYS A 78 3.26 0.56 -6.18
N VAL A 79 4.28 -0.21 -6.60
CA VAL A 79 4.48 -1.57 -6.10
C VAL A 79 4.71 -1.60 -4.59
N SER A 80 5.50 -0.64 -4.07
CA SER A 80 5.77 -0.53 -2.64
C SER A 80 4.50 -0.18 -1.84
N LEU A 81 3.65 0.70 -2.38
CA LEU A 81 2.38 1.10 -1.80
C LEU A 81 1.40 -0.09 -1.75
N CYS A 82 1.28 -0.82 -2.87
CA CYS A 82 0.48 -2.05 -2.95
C CYS A 82 0.92 -3.10 -1.93
N ARG A 83 2.24 -3.29 -1.75
CA ARG A 83 2.79 -4.23 -0.76
C ARG A 83 2.50 -3.78 0.67
N ALA A 84 2.74 -2.51 0.99
CA ALA A 84 2.45 -1.96 2.31
C ALA A 84 0.95 -2.08 2.66
N PHE A 85 0.08 -1.78 1.70
CA PHE A 85 -1.37 -1.94 1.82
C PHE A 85 -1.76 -3.40 2.09
N ARG A 86 -1.31 -4.33 1.24
CA ARG A 86 -1.59 -5.76 1.36
C ARG A 86 -1.11 -6.32 2.70
N ASP A 87 0.06 -5.88 3.15
CA ASP A 87 0.70 -6.38 4.37
C ASP A 87 0.21 -5.64 5.64
N GLY A 88 -0.72 -4.67 5.50
CA GLY A 88 -1.25 -3.88 6.61
C GLY A 88 -0.23 -2.96 7.29
N ARG A 89 0.88 -2.63 6.62
CA ARG A 89 1.95 -1.78 7.16
C ARG A 89 1.59 -0.29 7.01
N SER A 90 0.79 0.22 7.94
CA SER A 90 0.27 1.61 7.89
C SER A 90 1.38 2.66 7.75
N ASP A 91 2.41 2.63 8.59
CA ASP A 91 3.46 3.67 8.55
C ASP A 91 4.26 3.66 7.24
N ASP A 92 4.55 2.47 6.70
CA ASP A 92 5.16 2.33 5.38
C ASP A 92 4.24 2.86 4.29
N PHE A 93 2.95 2.53 4.36
CA PHE A 93 1.95 2.98 3.41
C PHE A 93 1.88 4.52 3.35
N HIS A 94 1.86 5.20 4.52
CA HIS A 94 1.86 6.66 4.58
C HIS A 94 3.14 7.27 3.99
N ARG A 95 4.33 6.76 4.37
CA ARG A 95 5.60 7.25 3.81
C ARG A 95 5.69 7.05 2.30
N THR A 96 5.29 5.87 1.82
CA THR A 96 5.30 5.57 0.38
C THR A 96 4.28 6.41 -0.38
N ARG A 97 3.10 6.64 0.19
CA ARG A 97 2.09 7.56 -0.38
C ARG A 97 2.67 8.96 -0.56
N ASP A 98 3.26 9.53 0.48
CA ASP A 98 3.78 10.91 0.43
C ASP A 98 4.91 11.03 -0.60
N SER A 99 5.74 9.98 -0.70
CA SER A 99 6.79 9.89 -1.74
C SER A 99 6.19 9.79 -3.14
N ALA A 100 5.15 8.98 -3.33
CA ALA A 100 4.46 8.83 -4.61
C ALA A 100 3.81 10.16 -5.04
N GLU A 101 3.15 10.86 -4.12
CA GLU A 101 2.55 12.17 -4.37
C GLU A 101 3.60 13.19 -4.83
N ALA A 102 4.76 13.25 -4.16
CA ALA A 102 5.84 14.14 -4.56
C ALA A 102 6.36 13.84 -5.97
N ILE A 103 6.54 12.55 -6.33
CA ILE A 103 6.94 12.16 -7.68
C ILE A 103 5.87 12.54 -8.70
N ILE A 104 4.59 12.27 -8.41
CA ILE A 104 3.47 12.57 -9.31
C ILE A 104 3.38 14.08 -9.59
N HIS A 105 3.55 14.93 -8.58
CA HIS A 105 3.57 16.39 -8.75
C HIS A 105 4.80 16.89 -9.52
N GLY A 106 5.90 16.13 -9.53
CA GLY A 106 7.11 16.45 -10.29
C GLY A 106 7.06 16.03 -11.77
N LEU A 107 6.07 15.24 -12.20
CA LEU A 107 5.97 14.80 -13.59
C LEU A 107 5.53 15.93 -14.52
N SER A 108 6.32 16.21 -15.54
CA SER A 108 6.02 17.24 -16.56
C SER A 108 5.08 16.74 -17.67
N SER A 109 4.97 15.42 -17.83
CA SER A 109 4.06 14.77 -18.77
C SER A 109 3.65 13.39 -18.27
N LEU A 110 2.50 12.89 -18.74
CA LEU A 110 1.95 11.60 -18.35
C LEU A 110 1.63 10.76 -19.58
N THR A 111 2.18 9.55 -19.59
CA THR A 111 1.73 8.47 -20.48
C THR A 111 0.42 7.87 -19.94
N ALA A 112 -0.35 7.20 -20.80
CA ALA A 112 -1.55 6.48 -20.38
C ALA A 112 -1.25 5.39 -19.32
N TYR A 113 -0.08 4.78 -19.40
CA TYR A 113 0.40 3.81 -18.41
C TYR A 113 0.67 4.46 -17.06
N GLN A 114 1.41 5.57 -17.02
CA GLN A 114 1.65 6.33 -15.78
C GLN A 114 0.35 6.85 -15.17
N LEU A 115 -0.59 7.32 -15.99
CA LEU A 115 -1.91 7.75 -15.52
C LEU A 115 -2.67 6.60 -14.84
N ARG A 116 -2.62 5.38 -15.41
CA ARG A 116 -3.19 4.18 -14.78
C ARG A 116 -2.49 3.87 -13.44
N THR A 117 -1.16 3.97 -13.39
CA THR A 117 -0.39 3.78 -12.14
C THR A 117 -0.78 4.81 -11.06
N ILE A 118 -1.01 6.06 -11.45
CA ILE A 118 -1.53 7.11 -10.56
C ILE A 118 -2.92 6.74 -10.02
N TYR A 119 -3.84 6.29 -10.89
CA TYR A 119 -5.17 5.87 -10.44
C TYR A 119 -5.12 4.71 -9.46
N VAL A 120 -4.22 3.74 -9.65
CA VAL A 120 -4.03 2.66 -8.67
C VAL A 120 -3.59 3.21 -7.30
N CYS A 121 -2.62 4.13 -7.28
CA CYS A 121 -2.17 4.76 -6.03
C CYS A 121 -3.31 5.54 -5.36
N GLN A 122 -4.02 6.37 -6.13
CA GLN A 122 -5.15 7.17 -5.68
C GLN A 122 -6.31 6.32 -5.14
N PHE A 123 -6.58 5.19 -5.78
CA PHE A 123 -7.60 4.24 -5.33
C PHE A 123 -7.23 3.64 -3.98
N LEU A 124 -6.00 3.13 -3.83
CA LEU A 124 -5.56 2.52 -2.58
C LEU A 124 -5.55 3.50 -1.41
N THR A 125 -5.17 4.77 -1.63
CA THR A 125 -5.18 5.79 -0.56
C THR A 125 -6.59 6.08 -0.06
N ARG A 126 -7.58 6.13 -0.97
CA ARG A 126 -9.00 6.31 -0.63
C ARG A 126 -9.58 5.10 0.10
N ILE A 127 -9.24 3.88 -0.34
CA ILE A 127 -9.64 2.65 0.35
C ILE A 127 -9.04 2.58 1.75
N ALA A 128 -7.76 2.92 1.92
CA ALA A 128 -7.09 2.95 3.23
C ALA A 128 -7.75 3.97 4.18
N ALA A 129 -8.23 5.10 3.66
CA ALA A 129 -8.97 6.12 4.41
C ALA A 129 -10.48 5.84 4.51
N GLY A 130 -10.96 4.67 4.07
CA GLY A 130 -12.39 4.40 3.88
C GLY A 130 -13.27 4.53 5.13
N LYS A 131 -12.67 4.50 6.33
CA LYS A 131 -13.37 4.70 7.62
C LYS A 131 -13.27 6.11 8.18
N THR A 132 -12.43 6.95 7.58
CA THR A 132 -12.12 8.31 8.02
C THR A 132 -13.03 9.29 7.27
N LEU A 133 -14.30 9.40 7.70
CA LEU A 133 -15.33 10.18 6.99
C LEU A 133 -15.01 11.69 6.90
N ASP A 134 -14.11 12.19 7.74
CA ASP A 134 -13.61 13.56 7.73
C ASP A 134 -12.49 13.80 6.69
N ALA A 135 -11.96 12.73 6.06
CA ALA A 135 -10.96 12.87 5.01
C ALA A 135 -11.59 13.34 3.70
N GLN A 136 -11.11 14.48 3.17
CA GLN A 136 -11.59 15.07 1.93
C GLN A 136 -10.64 14.79 0.78
N PHE A 137 -11.14 14.12 -0.26
CA PHE A 137 -10.39 13.80 -1.48
C PHE A 137 -10.89 14.54 -2.73
N GLU A 138 -12.14 15.03 -2.68
CA GLU A 138 -12.81 15.70 -3.79
C GLU A 138 -13.20 17.12 -3.39
N SER A 139 -13.40 18.00 -4.38
CA SER A 139 -13.84 19.37 -4.13
C SER A 139 -15.26 19.47 -3.56
N ASP A 140 -16.10 18.45 -3.81
CA ASP A 140 -17.40 18.31 -3.16
C ASP A 140 -17.20 17.60 -1.82
N GLU A 141 -17.27 18.39 -0.74
CA GLU A 141 -17.03 17.92 0.63
C GLU A 141 -18.01 16.83 1.10
N ARG A 142 -19.11 16.60 0.38
CA ARG A 142 -20.09 15.54 0.69
C ARG A 142 -19.63 14.16 0.22
N ILE A 143 -18.63 14.10 -0.65
CA ILE A 143 -18.16 12.85 -1.23
C ILE A 143 -17.22 12.19 -0.24
N THR A 144 -17.65 11.06 0.31
CA THR A 144 -16.86 10.27 1.25
C THR A 144 -15.63 9.64 0.57
N PRO A 145 -14.60 9.22 1.32
CA PRO A 145 -13.44 8.53 0.76
C PRO A 145 -13.80 7.31 -0.12
N LEU A 146 -14.82 6.52 0.27
CA LEU A 146 -15.24 5.34 -0.49
C LEU A 146 -16.03 5.68 -1.75
N GLU A 147 -16.80 6.77 -1.75
CA GLU A 147 -17.42 7.29 -2.99
C GLU A 147 -16.36 7.81 -3.96
N SER A 148 -15.37 8.55 -3.45
CA SER A 148 -14.22 8.99 -4.24
C SER A 148 -13.45 7.78 -4.79
N ALA A 149 -13.31 6.68 -4.03
CA ALA A 149 -12.71 5.44 -4.52
C ALA A 149 -13.48 4.84 -5.69
N LEU A 150 -14.82 4.87 -5.68
CA LEU A 150 -15.66 4.41 -6.81
C LEU A 150 -15.41 5.21 -8.09
N MET A 151 -15.28 6.54 -7.97
CA MET A 151 -14.99 7.41 -9.11
C MET A 151 -13.65 7.07 -9.77
N ILE A 152 -12.62 6.78 -8.95
CA ILE A 152 -11.31 6.35 -9.45
C ILE A 152 -11.39 4.92 -10.01
N TRP A 153 -12.11 4.02 -9.35
CA TRP A 153 -12.25 2.62 -9.79
C TRP A 153 -12.79 2.53 -11.21
N ALA A 154 -13.83 3.32 -11.53
CA ALA A 154 -14.39 3.42 -12.87
C ALA A 154 -13.42 3.96 -13.94
N SER A 155 -12.30 4.56 -13.52
CA SER A 155 -11.28 5.14 -14.40
C SER A 155 -10.05 4.23 -14.63
N ILE A 156 -9.87 3.17 -13.82
CA ILE A 156 -8.68 2.29 -13.88
C ILE A 156 -8.74 1.30 -15.05
N GLU A 157 -9.92 0.73 -15.32
CA GLU A 157 -10.08 -0.35 -16.30
C GLU A 157 -11.33 -0.11 -17.13
N LYS A 158 -11.21 -0.26 -18.46
CA LYS A 158 -12.34 -0.10 -19.39
C LYS A 158 -13.09 -1.40 -19.64
N GLU A 159 -12.46 -2.53 -19.35
CA GLU A 159 -13.07 -3.85 -19.47
C GLU A 159 -13.55 -4.28 -18.09
N HIS A 160 -14.87 -4.25 -17.90
CA HIS A 160 -15.50 -4.66 -16.65
C HIS A 160 -15.55 -6.18 -16.61
N ASP A 161 -14.51 -6.80 -16.04
CA ASP A 161 -14.56 -8.21 -15.71
C ASP A 161 -15.34 -8.46 -14.41
N LYS A 162 -15.52 -9.73 -14.06
CA LYS A 162 -16.26 -10.10 -12.85
C LYS A 162 -15.63 -9.54 -11.57
N LEU A 163 -14.29 -9.46 -11.51
CA LEU A 163 -13.60 -8.95 -10.34
C LEU A 163 -13.85 -7.44 -10.19
N HIS A 164 -13.87 -6.71 -11.31
CA HIS A 164 -14.17 -5.29 -11.32
C HIS A 164 -15.57 -5.00 -10.78
N GLU A 165 -16.59 -5.74 -11.23
CA GLU A 165 -17.96 -5.63 -10.72
C GLU A 165 -18.07 -6.01 -9.23
N GLU A 166 -17.34 -7.05 -8.80
CA GLU A 166 -17.34 -7.50 -7.41
C GLU A 166 -16.74 -6.45 -6.47
N ILE A 167 -15.57 -5.89 -6.84
CA ILE A 167 -14.92 -4.82 -6.09
C ILE A 167 -15.81 -3.57 -6.05
N GLU A 168 -16.40 -3.18 -7.18
CA GLU A 168 -17.32 -2.04 -7.24
C GLU A 168 -18.47 -2.23 -6.24
N ASN A 169 -19.17 -3.36 -6.30
CA ASN A 169 -20.30 -3.63 -5.40
C ASN A 169 -19.90 -3.65 -3.93
N LEU A 170 -18.74 -4.23 -3.59
CA LEU A 170 -18.23 -4.23 -2.22
C LEU A 170 -17.97 -2.82 -1.71
N ILE A 171 -17.37 -1.95 -2.53
CA ILE A 171 -17.14 -0.55 -2.14
C ILE A 171 -18.47 0.19 -1.96
N LYS A 172 -19.45 -0.02 -2.85
CA LYS A 172 -20.79 0.59 -2.71
C LYS A 172 -21.48 0.22 -1.40
N ILE A 173 -21.43 -1.07 -1.04
CA ILE A 173 -21.99 -1.57 0.22
C ILE A 173 -21.25 -0.96 1.41
N GLN A 174 -19.91 -0.94 1.35
CA GLN A 174 -19.09 -0.46 2.46
C GLN A 174 -19.21 1.06 2.66
N ALA A 175 -19.40 1.85 1.59
CA ALA A 175 -19.62 3.29 1.66
C ALA A 175 -20.82 3.62 2.55
N ILE A 176 -21.92 2.89 2.41
CA ILE A 176 -23.12 3.04 3.26
C ILE A 176 -22.85 2.48 4.66
N ALA A 177 -22.24 1.29 4.74
CA ALA A 177 -22.01 0.60 6.02
C ALA A 177 -21.17 1.44 6.98
N VAL A 178 -20.10 2.10 6.51
CA VAL A 178 -19.27 2.98 7.36
C VAL A 178 -20.08 4.14 7.94
N CYS A 179 -20.92 4.81 7.14
CA CYS A 179 -21.80 5.87 7.64
C CYS A 179 -22.77 5.34 8.70
N MET A 180 -23.35 4.15 8.49
CA MET A 180 -24.23 3.51 9.47
C MET A 180 -23.49 3.11 10.77
N GLU A 181 -22.27 2.58 10.66
CA GLU A 181 -21.43 2.20 11.80
C GLU A 181 -21.06 3.41 12.67
N ASN A 182 -20.88 4.58 12.05
CA ASN A 182 -20.63 5.84 12.76
C ASN A 182 -21.91 6.49 13.32
N GLY A 183 -23.09 5.93 13.07
CA GLY A 183 -24.39 6.48 13.50
C GLY A 183 -24.91 7.63 12.63
N ASN A 184 -24.28 7.88 11.48
CA ASN A 184 -24.63 8.96 10.55
C ASN A 184 -25.69 8.47 9.54
N PHE A 185 -26.90 8.16 10.01
CA PHE A 185 -27.96 7.59 9.15
C PHE A 185 -28.37 8.48 7.98
N LYS A 186 -28.46 9.79 8.21
CA LYS A 186 -28.76 10.77 7.15
C LYS A 186 -27.69 10.76 6.06
N GLU A 187 -26.42 10.73 6.44
CA GLU A 187 -25.31 10.64 5.49
C GLU A 187 -25.36 9.31 4.72
N ALA A 188 -25.66 8.20 5.41
CA ALA A 188 -25.80 6.88 4.79
C ALA A 188 -26.92 6.86 3.72
N GLU A 189 -28.05 7.52 3.97
CA GLU A 189 -29.14 7.70 2.99
C GLU A 189 -28.67 8.53 1.78
N GLU A 190 -28.00 9.66 2.02
CA GLU A 190 -27.49 10.50 0.94
C GLU A 190 -26.41 9.79 0.09
N VAL A 191 -25.54 8.99 0.72
CA VAL A 191 -24.55 8.12 0.04
C VAL A 191 -25.26 7.05 -0.79
N PHE A 192 -26.29 6.40 -0.24
CA PHE A 192 -27.07 5.40 -0.97
C PHE A 192 -27.67 6.00 -2.24
N GLU A 193 -28.28 7.18 -2.15
CA GLU A 193 -28.86 7.88 -3.30
C GLU A 193 -27.80 8.28 -4.33
N ARG A 194 -26.60 8.69 -3.94
CA ARG A 194 -25.53 9.03 -4.90
C ARG A 194 -24.96 7.79 -5.59
N VAL A 195 -24.74 6.72 -4.84
CA VAL A 195 -24.05 5.51 -5.31
C VAL A 195 -24.99 4.57 -6.08
N PHE A 196 -26.28 4.55 -5.74
CA PHE A 196 -27.28 3.70 -6.38
C PHE A 196 -28.35 4.48 -7.15
N GLY A 197 -28.44 5.80 -7.05
CA GLY A 197 -29.53 6.63 -7.61
C GLY A 197 -29.75 6.54 -9.10
N ASP A 198 -28.87 5.87 -9.86
CA ASP A 198 -29.12 5.57 -11.27
C ASP A 198 -30.42 4.72 -11.44
N PRO A 199 -31.42 5.19 -12.23
CA PRO A 199 -32.71 4.51 -12.40
C PRO A 199 -32.65 3.07 -12.92
N ASN A 200 -31.52 2.62 -13.48
CA ASN A 200 -31.39 1.30 -14.11
C ASN A 200 -30.93 0.15 -13.19
N SER A 201 -30.56 0.44 -11.93
CA SER A 201 -30.11 -0.57 -10.96
C SER A 201 -31.27 -1.07 -10.07
N TYR A 202 -32.22 -1.81 -10.64
CA TYR A 202 -33.44 -2.23 -9.92
C TYR A 202 -33.27 -3.50 -9.06
N THR A 203 -32.18 -4.25 -9.23
CA THR A 203 -31.99 -5.56 -8.58
C THR A 203 -31.34 -5.44 -7.20
N LEU A 204 -30.38 -4.54 -7.02
CA LEU A 204 -29.64 -4.36 -5.77
C LEU A 204 -30.33 -3.38 -4.80
N LYS A 205 -31.07 -2.39 -5.34
CA LYS A 205 -31.86 -1.43 -4.55
C LYS A 205 -32.84 -2.11 -3.59
N ARG A 206 -33.58 -3.12 -4.07
CA ARG A 206 -34.72 -3.69 -3.31
C ARG A 206 -34.28 -4.48 -2.07
N GLY A 207 -33.14 -5.18 -2.13
CA GLY A 207 -32.60 -5.90 -0.98
C GLY A 207 -32.02 -4.96 0.07
N ASN A 208 -31.21 -4.01 -0.39
CA ASN A 208 -30.51 -3.07 0.49
C ASN A 208 -31.46 -2.06 1.16
N GLU A 209 -32.52 -1.61 0.47
CA GLU A 209 -33.52 -0.69 1.02
C GLU A 209 -34.34 -1.34 2.16
N GLN A 210 -34.64 -2.64 2.05
CA GLN A 210 -35.32 -3.37 3.14
C GLN A 210 -34.43 -3.54 4.37
N ASP A 211 -33.15 -3.83 4.15
CA ASP A 211 -32.18 -3.95 5.24
C ASP A 211 -31.85 -2.59 5.89
N PHE A 212 -31.84 -1.51 5.09
CA PHE A 212 -31.72 -0.14 5.58
C PHE A 212 -32.88 0.22 6.51
N LYS A 213 -34.13 0.08 6.03
CA LYS A 213 -35.35 0.35 6.82
C LYS A 213 -35.42 -0.47 8.11
N LYS A 214 -35.01 -1.75 8.04
CA LYS A 214 -35.03 -2.64 9.20
C LYS A 214 -33.97 -2.29 10.25
N LYS A 215 -32.81 -1.76 9.83
CA LYS A 215 -31.78 -1.27 10.75
C LYS A 215 -32.18 0.07 11.37
N GLU A 216 -32.78 0.97 10.60
CA GLU A 216 -33.31 2.25 11.07
C GLU A 216 -34.37 2.08 12.16
N GLU A 217 -35.39 1.25 11.91
CA GLU A 217 -36.46 0.95 12.88
C GLU A 217 -35.92 0.34 14.19
N ARG A 218 -34.86 -0.47 14.09
CA ARG A 218 -34.21 -1.08 15.25
C ARG A 218 -33.45 -0.07 16.09
N VAL A 219 -32.90 0.98 15.48
CA VAL A 219 -32.19 2.06 16.18
C VAL A 219 -33.19 2.99 16.87
N GLU A 220 -34.28 3.36 16.21
CA GLU A 220 -35.36 4.15 16.83
C GLU A 220 -35.96 3.44 18.06
N THR A 221 -36.16 2.13 17.96
CA THR A 221 -36.68 1.31 19.09
C THR A 221 -35.72 1.29 20.28
N LEU A 222 -34.41 1.36 20.05
CA LEU A 222 -33.38 1.38 21.10
C LEU A 222 -33.23 2.76 21.74
N GLN A 223 -33.56 3.84 21.03
CA GLN A 223 -33.51 5.22 21.55
C GLN A 223 -34.77 5.62 22.34
N SER A 224 -35.85 4.85 22.23
CA SER A 224 -37.12 5.06 22.96
C SER A 224 -37.25 4.28 24.29
N GLN A 225 -36.21 3.57 24.73
CA GLN A 225 -36.14 2.87 26.03
C GLN A 225 -35.19 3.58 26.99
#